data_AF-A0A350QL31-F1
#
_entry.id   AF-A0A350QL31-F1
#
_cell.length_a   1.000
_cell.length_b   1.000
_cell.length_c   1.000
_cell.angle_alpha   90.00
_cell.angle_beta   90.00
_cell.angle_gamma   90.00
#
_symmetry.space_group_name_H-M   'P 1'
#
loop_
_entity.id
_entity.type
_entity.pdbx_description
1 polymer ?
#
loop_
_entity_poly.entity_id
_entity_poly.type
_entity_poly.pdbx_seq_one_letter_code
_entity_poly.pdbx_strand_id
1 'polypeptide(L)'
;MKEISVNSNPAELRQMLDYLGVAAFVIDVISADEFRLAAINARHEQHSGMKHDKVAGRRVEELLAPGTVAQLKANYRRCIENKTATDYRETLDLPIGRTYWQTYLVPSLDETGRVSRLLGTAYEISDQVHLELEARYQSTVMSVYLDESPDGILVVDANNQIKTWNRRFLEIWNIPETVMAQRDGEAALRSVMEQLAEPDGFVQRIRELYLSLHEEELGIRIQMKDGRILERYSRGLHGPDDNYWGRIWFYRDVTEMQRMTDQLMVMSQTDPLTGISNRRVFMGRLEDEYRRAQRYRHQLSVLMLDLDHFKQINDQYGHATGDRVLKEFVRVVTPEIRASDCFARMGGEEFTILLPQSNLQSARQLAQRLCQAVAALVFDSPQGAFGVTVSIGVATLCDSDSSPEQLINRSDRCLYAAKSEGRNRVRPSGDADDCQAPEPRL
;
A
#
# COMPACT_ATOMS: atom_id res chain seq x y z
N MET A 1 17.10 -57.51 -34.37
CA MET A 1 17.88 -56.31 -34.76
C MET A 1 19.05 -56.81 -35.60
N LYS A 2 19.07 -56.53 -36.90
CA LYS A 2 20.27 -56.79 -37.72
C LYS A 2 21.38 -55.87 -37.24
N GLU A 3 22.57 -56.42 -37.03
CA GLU A 3 23.78 -55.65 -36.77
C GLU A 3 23.93 -54.57 -37.84
N ILE A 4 24.05 -53.32 -37.41
CA ILE A 4 24.34 -52.18 -38.29
C ILE A 4 25.78 -52.39 -38.76
N SER A 5 25.93 -52.96 -39.97
CA SER A 5 27.25 -53.20 -40.55
C SER A 5 27.97 -51.86 -40.72
N VAL A 6 29.28 -51.89 -40.43
CA VAL A 6 30.22 -50.76 -40.48
C VAL A 6 30.23 -50.04 -41.85
N ASN A 7 29.70 -50.68 -42.91
CA ASN A 7 29.62 -50.16 -44.28
C ASN A 7 28.21 -49.72 -44.75
N SER A 8 27.23 -49.52 -43.86
CA SER A 8 25.88 -49.09 -44.26
C SER A 8 25.93 -47.73 -45.00
N ASN A 9 25.41 -47.68 -46.23
CA ASN A 9 25.37 -46.47 -47.06
C ASN A 9 24.46 -45.41 -46.41
N PRO A 10 24.77 -44.10 -46.44
CA PRO A 10 23.92 -43.02 -45.91
C PRO A 10 22.40 -43.16 -46.18
N ALA A 11 22.01 -43.68 -47.36
CA ALA A 11 20.60 -43.94 -47.69
C ALA A 11 19.95 -45.04 -46.84
N GLU A 12 20.68 -46.11 -46.50
CA GLU A 12 20.19 -47.20 -45.64
C GLU A 12 20.06 -46.72 -44.19
N LEU A 13 21.03 -45.94 -43.72
CA LEU A 13 21.00 -45.33 -42.39
C LEU A 13 19.78 -44.39 -42.25
N ARG A 14 19.54 -43.52 -43.25
CA ARG A 14 18.36 -42.66 -43.28
C ARG A 14 17.06 -43.46 -43.20
N GLN A 15 16.92 -44.52 -44.00
CA GLN A 15 15.72 -45.36 -44.00
C GLN A 15 15.47 -46.01 -42.62
N MET A 16 16.52 -46.40 -41.90
CA MET A 16 16.38 -46.91 -40.53
C MET A 16 15.93 -45.84 -39.55
N LEU A 17 16.44 -44.61 -39.67
CA LEU A 17 16.07 -43.48 -38.79
C LEU A 17 14.65 -42.95 -39.07
N ASP A 18 14.13 -43.09 -40.30
CA ASP A 18 12.77 -42.64 -40.64
C ASP A 18 11.66 -43.43 -39.90
N TYR A 19 11.97 -44.63 -39.39
CA TYR A 19 11.06 -45.36 -38.49
C TYR A 19 10.98 -44.75 -37.09
N LEU A 20 11.92 -43.87 -36.72
CA LEU A 20 11.87 -43.15 -35.45
C LEU A 20 10.87 -42.00 -35.57
N GLY A 21 9.88 -41.99 -34.67
CA GLY A 21 8.90 -40.91 -34.55
C GLY A 21 9.47 -39.60 -33.97
N VAL A 22 10.77 -39.33 -34.10
CA VAL A 22 11.48 -38.15 -33.58
C VAL A 22 12.52 -37.68 -34.59
N ALA A 23 13.01 -36.44 -34.49
CA ALA A 23 14.15 -36.04 -35.30
C ALA A 23 15.37 -36.86 -34.87
N ALA A 24 16.03 -37.51 -35.81
CA ALA A 24 17.13 -38.41 -35.53
C ALA A 24 18.27 -38.24 -36.53
N PHE A 25 19.48 -38.45 -36.06
CA PHE A 25 20.71 -38.27 -36.82
C PHE A 25 21.79 -39.26 -36.40
N VAL A 26 22.72 -39.53 -37.30
CA VAL A 26 23.89 -40.38 -37.05
C VAL A 26 25.14 -39.56 -37.35
N ILE A 27 26.10 -39.60 -36.43
CA ILE A 27 27.41 -38.99 -36.57
C ILE A 27 28.45 -40.09 -36.70
N ASP A 28 29.29 -40.04 -37.73
CA ASP A 28 30.50 -40.83 -37.83
C ASP A 28 31.63 -40.15 -37.03
N VAL A 29 32.29 -40.94 -36.18
CA VAL A 29 33.45 -40.50 -35.38
C VAL A 29 34.72 -40.87 -36.14
N ILE A 30 35.38 -39.88 -36.75
CA ILE A 30 36.61 -40.10 -37.55
C ILE A 30 37.84 -40.03 -36.66
N SER A 31 37.85 -39.05 -35.74
CA SER A 31 38.88 -38.90 -34.72
C SER A 31 38.27 -38.27 -33.47
N ALA A 32 39.06 -38.08 -32.42
CA ALA A 32 38.61 -37.51 -31.16
C ALA A 32 37.97 -36.11 -31.28
N ASP A 33 38.22 -35.37 -32.37
CA ASP A 33 37.62 -34.06 -32.62
C ASP A 33 37.15 -33.86 -34.08
N GLU A 34 37.10 -34.92 -34.89
CA GLU A 34 36.55 -34.87 -36.25
C GLU A 34 35.27 -35.72 -36.35
N PHE A 35 34.15 -35.04 -36.60
CA PHE A 35 32.82 -35.62 -36.66
C PHE A 35 32.16 -35.31 -38.01
N ARG A 36 31.56 -36.32 -38.64
CA ARG A 36 30.77 -36.15 -39.87
C ARG A 36 29.34 -36.56 -39.65
N LEU A 37 28.41 -35.79 -40.21
CA LEU A 37 27.00 -36.14 -40.17
C LEU A 37 26.73 -37.22 -41.23
N ALA A 38 26.54 -38.46 -40.79
CA ALA A 38 26.36 -39.61 -41.67
C ALA A 38 24.97 -39.62 -42.31
N ALA A 39 23.94 -39.38 -41.49
CA ALA A 39 22.55 -39.33 -41.94
C ALA A 39 21.69 -38.51 -40.97
N ILE A 40 20.57 -38.01 -41.49
CA ILE A 40 19.47 -37.38 -40.77
C ILE A 40 18.15 -37.90 -41.36
N ASN A 41 17.12 -38.04 -40.53
CA ASN A 41 15.81 -38.50 -40.99
C ASN A 41 14.91 -37.35 -41.47
N ALA A 42 13.78 -37.68 -42.09
CA ALA A 42 12.83 -36.69 -42.61
C ALA A 42 12.29 -35.74 -41.54
N ARG A 43 12.08 -36.22 -40.30
CA ARG A 43 11.67 -35.34 -39.18
C ARG A 43 12.75 -34.33 -38.82
N HIS A 44 14.01 -34.76 -38.81
CA HIS A 44 15.13 -33.86 -38.60
C HIS A 44 15.20 -32.82 -39.73
N GLU A 45 15.01 -33.19 -40.99
CA GLU A 45 14.95 -32.22 -42.09
C GLU A 45 13.82 -31.20 -41.93
N GLN A 46 12.64 -31.66 -41.50
CA GLN A 46 11.47 -30.81 -41.30
C GLN A 46 11.70 -29.78 -40.19
N HIS A 47 12.28 -30.18 -39.07
CA HIS A 47 12.43 -29.30 -37.91
C HIS A 47 13.72 -28.48 -37.96
N SER A 48 14.80 -28.97 -38.59
CA SER A 48 16.06 -28.20 -38.69
C SER A 48 16.16 -27.33 -39.94
N GLY A 49 15.32 -27.58 -40.96
CA GLY A 49 15.44 -26.97 -42.29
C GLY A 49 16.65 -27.46 -43.10
N MET A 50 17.51 -28.31 -42.54
CA MET A 50 18.63 -28.92 -43.25
C MET A 50 18.15 -30.04 -44.15
N LYS A 51 18.65 -30.09 -45.40
CA LYS A 51 18.39 -31.21 -46.31
C LYS A 51 19.48 -32.26 -46.18
N HIS A 52 19.11 -33.51 -45.95
CA HIS A 52 20.00 -34.66 -45.84
C HIS A 52 21.05 -34.68 -46.94
N ASP A 53 20.66 -34.51 -48.20
CA ASP A 53 21.57 -34.59 -49.34
C ASP A 53 22.58 -33.43 -49.39
N LYS A 54 22.37 -32.38 -48.59
CA LYS A 54 23.28 -31.24 -48.44
C LYS A 54 24.17 -31.35 -47.21
N VAL A 55 23.86 -32.25 -46.28
CA VAL A 55 24.55 -32.36 -44.98
C VAL A 55 25.20 -33.72 -44.74
N ALA A 56 24.71 -34.78 -45.37
CA ALA A 56 25.25 -36.12 -45.28
C ALA A 56 26.69 -36.17 -45.79
N GLY A 57 27.58 -36.80 -45.02
CA GLY A 57 29.01 -36.93 -45.30
C GLY A 57 29.85 -35.67 -45.04
N ARG A 58 29.24 -34.54 -44.64
CA ARG A 58 29.96 -33.30 -44.34
C ARG A 58 30.37 -33.23 -42.87
N ARG A 59 31.44 -32.47 -42.60
CA ARG A 59 31.89 -32.20 -41.24
C ARG A 59 30.91 -31.27 -40.54
N VAL A 60 30.66 -31.50 -39.25
CA VAL A 60 29.75 -30.66 -38.45
C VAL A 60 30.18 -29.19 -38.42
N GLU A 61 31.47 -28.92 -38.52
CA GLU A 61 32.08 -27.58 -38.65
C GLU A 61 31.67 -26.82 -39.92
N GLU A 62 31.35 -27.54 -40.99
CA GLU A 62 30.96 -26.92 -42.26
C GLU A 62 29.46 -26.60 -42.32
N LEU A 63 28.70 -27.11 -41.34
CA LEU A 63 27.24 -27.07 -41.32
C LEU A 63 26.69 -26.06 -40.31
N LEU A 64 27.46 -25.73 -39.28
CA LEU A 64 27.03 -24.92 -38.13
C LEU A 64 28.03 -23.80 -37.85
N ALA A 65 27.57 -22.75 -37.16
CA ALA A 65 28.42 -21.62 -36.78
C ALA A 65 29.53 -22.05 -35.80
N PRO A 66 30.74 -21.44 -35.84
CA PRO A 66 31.89 -21.86 -35.02
C PRO A 66 31.61 -21.90 -33.50
N GLY A 67 30.81 -20.97 -32.98
CA GLY A 67 30.43 -20.93 -31.56
C GLY A 67 29.53 -22.10 -31.14
N THR A 68 28.62 -22.52 -32.03
CA THR A 68 27.74 -23.68 -31.82
C THR A 68 28.52 -24.99 -31.90
N VAL A 69 29.48 -25.08 -32.83
CA VAL A 69 30.27 -26.29 -33.07
C VAL A 69 31.14 -26.65 -31.87
N ALA A 70 31.74 -25.67 -31.20
CA ALA A 70 32.57 -25.92 -30.02
C ALA A 70 31.79 -26.62 -28.90
N GLN A 71 30.57 -26.13 -28.61
CA GLN A 71 29.69 -26.71 -27.59
C GLN A 71 29.21 -28.11 -27.99
N LEU A 72 28.81 -28.28 -29.25
CA LEU A 72 28.34 -29.56 -29.79
C LEU A 72 29.44 -30.63 -29.77
N LYS A 73 30.66 -30.29 -30.19
CA LYS A 73 31.83 -31.18 -30.09
C LYS A 73 32.16 -31.58 -28.65
N ALA A 74 32.04 -30.66 -27.70
CA ALA A 74 32.27 -30.96 -26.29
C ALA A 74 31.27 -32.01 -25.77
N ASN A 75 29.99 -31.90 -26.16
CA ASN A 75 28.98 -32.89 -25.82
C ASN A 75 29.24 -34.25 -26.48
N TYR A 76 29.72 -34.26 -27.74
CA TYR A 76 30.08 -35.49 -28.46
C TYR A 76 31.26 -36.19 -27.80
N ARG A 77 32.32 -35.45 -27.47
CA ARG A 77 33.48 -35.96 -26.73
C ARG A 77 33.07 -36.55 -25.39
N ARG A 78 32.22 -35.87 -24.62
CA ARG A 78 31.70 -36.37 -23.35
C ARG A 78 30.97 -37.71 -23.50
N CYS A 79 30.16 -37.87 -24.55
CA CYS A 79 29.46 -39.12 -24.84
C CYS A 79 30.45 -40.25 -25.22
N ILE A 80 31.48 -39.93 -25.99
CA ILE A 80 32.53 -40.88 -26.42
C ILE A 80 33.39 -41.34 -25.25
N GLU A 81 33.85 -40.40 -24.41
CA GLU A 81 34.71 -40.66 -23.26
C GLU A 81 33.98 -41.51 -22.21
N ASN A 82 32.73 -41.16 -21.90
CA ASN A 82 31.94 -41.86 -20.90
C ASN A 82 31.38 -43.20 -21.40
N LYS A 83 31.30 -43.39 -22.73
CA LYS A 83 30.66 -44.54 -23.39
C LYS A 83 29.23 -44.82 -22.90
N THR A 84 28.53 -43.78 -22.45
CA THR A 84 27.15 -43.84 -21.97
C THR A 84 26.30 -42.81 -22.69
N ALA A 85 24.98 -43.07 -22.71
CA ALA A 85 24.05 -42.12 -23.30
C ALA A 85 24.10 -40.76 -22.58
N THR A 86 24.07 -39.68 -23.35
CA THR A 86 24.19 -38.31 -22.86
C THR A 86 22.96 -37.52 -23.28
N ASP A 87 22.25 -36.95 -22.31
CA ASP A 87 21.11 -36.06 -22.52
C ASP A 87 21.53 -34.62 -22.21
N TYR A 88 21.23 -33.67 -23.11
CA TYR A 88 21.59 -32.26 -22.93
C TYR A 88 20.74 -31.31 -23.77
N ARG A 89 20.64 -30.06 -23.31
CA ARG A 89 20.07 -28.95 -24.08
C ARG A 89 21.15 -28.27 -24.91
N GLU A 90 20.81 -27.89 -26.12
CA GLU A 90 21.66 -27.11 -27.01
C GLU A 90 20.90 -26.00 -27.72
N THR A 91 21.66 -25.01 -28.18
CA THR A 91 21.15 -23.90 -28.97
C THR A 91 21.82 -23.95 -30.33
N LEU A 92 21.03 -24.09 -31.37
CA LEU A 92 21.50 -24.22 -32.74
C LEU A 92 21.04 -23.02 -33.56
N ASP A 93 22.00 -22.36 -34.21
CA ASP A 93 21.72 -21.35 -35.23
C ASP A 93 21.52 -22.08 -36.57
N LEU A 94 20.27 -22.41 -36.88
CA LEU A 94 19.87 -23.18 -38.05
C LEU A 94 19.34 -22.24 -39.15
N PRO A 95 19.13 -22.73 -40.40
CA PRO A 95 18.57 -21.90 -41.47
C PRO A 95 17.20 -21.27 -41.15
N ILE A 96 16.46 -21.89 -40.23
CA ILE A 96 15.17 -21.40 -39.73
C ILE A 96 15.30 -20.34 -38.62
N GLY A 97 16.53 -20.02 -38.20
CA GLY A 97 16.84 -19.11 -37.10
C GLY A 97 17.45 -19.83 -35.90
N ARG A 98 17.55 -19.10 -34.79
CA ARG A 98 18.06 -19.62 -33.52
C ARG A 98 17.01 -20.47 -32.83
N THR A 99 17.32 -21.73 -32.60
CA THR A 99 16.38 -22.72 -32.04
C THR A 99 16.99 -23.45 -30.86
N TYR A 100 16.13 -23.94 -29.97
CA TYR A 100 16.53 -24.67 -28.76
C TYR A 100 16.13 -26.12 -28.90
N TRP A 101 17.07 -27.01 -28.62
CA TRP A 101 16.90 -28.43 -28.78
C TRP A 101 17.28 -29.14 -27.50
N GLN A 102 16.62 -30.26 -27.26
CA GLN A 102 17.16 -31.23 -26.35
C GLN A 102 17.47 -32.52 -27.10
N THR A 103 18.70 -32.96 -26.90
CA THR A 103 19.35 -33.97 -27.70
C THR A 103 19.83 -35.09 -26.81
N TYR A 104 19.45 -36.30 -27.19
CA TYR A 104 19.85 -37.54 -26.57
C TYR A 104 20.81 -38.27 -27.49
N LEU A 105 22.07 -38.40 -27.06
CA LEU A 105 23.12 -39.09 -27.81
C LEU A 105 23.42 -40.45 -27.20
N VAL A 106 23.53 -41.47 -28.03
CA VAL A 106 23.95 -42.82 -27.65
C VAL A 106 25.19 -43.21 -28.44
N PRO A 107 26.28 -43.66 -27.79
CA PRO A 107 27.47 -44.12 -28.49
C PRO A 107 27.27 -45.54 -29.02
N SER A 108 27.71 -45.78 -30.25
CA SER A 108 27.76 -47.10 -30.88
C SER A 108 29.21 -47.59 -30.92
N LEU A 109 29.44 -48.77 -30.34
CA LEU A 109 30.77 -49.37 -30.21
C LEU A 109 31.04 -50.31 -31.39
N ASP A 110 32.27 -50.30 -31.90
CA ASP A 110 32.76 -51.30 -32.84
C ASP A 110 33.21 -52.59 -32.13
N GLU A 111 33.61 -53.60 -32.92
CA GLU A 111 34.13 -54.89 -32.43
C GLU A 111 35.38 -54.76 -31.53
N THR A 112 36.09 -53.63 -31.61
CA THR A 112 37.27 -53.32 -30.79
C THR A 112 36.93 -52.55 -29.51
N GLY A 113 35.65 -52.27 -29.27
CA GLY A 113 35.16 -51.51 -28.11
C GLY A 113 35.43 -50.00 -28.19
N ARG A 114 35.74 -49.47 -29.38
CA ARG A 114 35.86 -48.02 -29.65
C ARG A 114 34.54 -47.48 -30.16
N VAL A 115 34.25 -46.22 -29.84
CA VAL A 115 33.02 -45.56 -30.33
C VAL A 115 33.23 -45.18 -31.80
N SER A 116 32.52 -45.82 -32.71
CA SER A 116 32.62 -45.59 -34.15
C SER A 116 31.55 -44.61 -34.67
N ARG A 117 30.37 -44.58 -34.02
CA ARG A 117 29.26 -43.71 -34.36
C ARG A 117 28.54 -43.18 -33.13
N LEU A 118 27.89 -42.03 -33.26
CA LEU A 118 26.91 -41.52 -32.29
C LEU A 118 25.53 -41.49 -32.94
N LEU A 119 24.55 -42.10 -32.29
CA LEU A 119 23.14 -42.01 -32.66
C LEU A 119 22.49 -40.92 -31.81
N GLY A 120 21.97 -39.88 -32.46
CA GLY A 120 21.28 -38.79 -31.80
C GLY A 120 19.79 -38.77 -32.09
N THR A 121 18.97 -38.53 -31.08
CA THR A 121 17.61 -38.03 -31.26
C THR A 121 17.53 -36.61 -30.71
N ALA A 122 16.76 -35.74 -31.35
CA ALA A 122 16.59 -34.36 -30.95
C ALA A 122 15.11 -34.00 -30.95
N TYR A 123 14.69 -33.19 -29.98
CA TYR A 123 13.37 -32.58 -29.93
C TYR A 123 13.52 -31.08 -29.76
N GLU A 124 12.76 -30.31 -30.54
CA GLU A 124 12.78 -28.85 -30.44
C GLU A 124 11.97 -28.43 -29.21
N ILE A 125 12.57 -27.56 -28.38
CA ILE A 125 12.02 -27.03 -27.14
C ILE A 125 11.92 -25.50 -27.16
N SER A 126 12.00 -24.88 -28.34
CA SER A 126 12.01 -23.42 -28.51
C SER A 126 10.81 -22.76 -27.81
N ASP A 127 9.59 -23.22 -28.05
CA ASP A 127 8.37 -22.66 -27.43
C ASP A 127 8.41 -22.73 -25.89
N GLN A 128 8.84 -23.86 -25.35
CA GLN A 128 8.98 -24.04 -23.90
C GLN A 128 10.02 -23.10 -23.32
N VAL A 129 11.19 -22.97 -23.96
CA VAL A 129 12.26 -22.07 -23.52
C VAL A 129 11.80 -20.61 -23.58
N HIS A 130 11.07 -20.21 -24.63
CA HIS A 130 10.52 -18.87 -24.73
C HIS A 130 9.50 -18.57 -23.63
N LEU A 131 8.59 -19.50 -23.34
CA LEU A 131 7.64 -19.37 -22.22
C LEU A 131 8.35 -19.31 -20.86
N GLU A 132 9.37 -20.15 -20.64
CA GLU A 132 10.19 -20.12 -19.41
C GLU A 132 10.93 -18.79 -19.25
N LEU A 133 11.51 -18.25 -20.34
CA LEU A 133 12.20 -16.95 -20.33
C LEU A 133 11.24 -15.79 -20.09
N GLU A 134 10.08 -15.78 -20.74
CA GLU A 134 9.06 -14.75 -20.54
C GLU A 134 8.56 -14.77 -19.10
N ALA A 135 8.22 -15.94 -18.57
CA ALA A 135 7.80 -16.08 -17.17
C ALA A 135 8.89 -15.62 -16.20
N ARG A 136 10.16 -15.93 -16.49
CA ARG A 136 11.30 -15.48 -15.68
C ARG A 136 11.51 -13.97 -15.77
N TYR A 137 11.34 -13.39 -16.96
CA TYR A 137 11.40 -11.94 -17.16
C TYR A 137 10.30 -11.23 -16.38
N GLN A 138 9.03 -11.65 -16.52
CA GLN A 138 7.90 -11.10 -15.78
C GLN A 138 8.09 -11.23 -14.26
N SER A 139 8.56 -12.38 -13.78
CA SER A 139 8.85 -12.60 -12.36
C SER A 139 9.95 -11.65 -11.84
N THR A 140 11.01 -11.45 -12.63
CA THR A 140 12.12 -10.53 -12.26
C THR A 140 11.66 -9.08 -12.23
N VAL A 141 10.89 -8.66 -13.23
CA VAL A 141 10.30 -7.31 -13.29
C VAL A 141 9.39 -7.10 -12.08
N MET A 142 8.53 -8.06 -11.77
CA MET A 142 7.64 -8.01 -10.60
C MET A 142 8.44 -7.90 -9.30
N SER A 143 9.52 -8.69 -9.11
CA SER A 143 10.32 -8.60 -7.88
C SER A 143 10.97 -7.24 -7.70
N VAL A 144 11.47 -6.63 -8.79
CA VAL A 144 12.07 -5.28 -8.73
C VAL A 144 11.01 -4.23 -8.36
N TYR A 145 9.80 -4.30 -8.95
CA TYR A 145 8.72 -3.40 -8.56
C TYR A 145 8.31 -3.54 -7.11
N LEU A 146 8.25 -4.77 -6.60
CA LEU A 146 7.93 -5.01 -5.20
C LEU A 146 8.99 -4.43 -4.27
N ASP A 147 10.28 -4.58 -4.58
CA ASP A 147 11.36 -4.09 -3.72
C ASP A 147 11.57 -2.57 -3.77
N GLU A 148 11.31 -1.92 -4.90
CA GLU A 148 11.37 -0.45 -5.03
C GLU A 148 10.13 0.25 -4.45
N SER A 149 9.09 -0.50 -4.06
CA SER A 149 7.90 0.06 -3.43
C SER A 149 8.26 0.75 -2.10
N PRO A 150 7.69 1.93 -1.80
CA PRO A 150 7.79 2.52 -0.46
C PRO A 150 6.99 1.73 0.59
N ASP A 151 6.08 0.87 0.16
CA ASP A 151 5.22 0.08 1.03
C ASP A 151 5.86 -1.26 1.37
N GLY A 152 5.68 -1.69 2.62
CA GLY A 152 5.91 -3.07 3.03
C GLY A 152 4.79 -3.96 2.50
N ILE A 153 5.14 -4.89 1.61
CA ILE A 153 4.19 -5.77 0.92
C ILE A 153 4.31 -7.19 1.45
N LEU A 154 3.17 -7.80 1.76
CA LEU A 154 3.03 -9.21 2.12
C LEU A 154 1.91 -9.85 1.30
N VAL A 155 2.19 -10.99 0.69
CA VAL A 155 1.20 -11.79 -0.06
C VAL A 155 1.02 -13.14 0.62
N VAL A 156 -0.23 -13.50 0.88
CA VAL A 156 -0.63 -14.80 1.41
C VAL A 156 -1.56 -15.51 0.43
N ASP A 157 -1.61 -16.84 0.46
CA ASP A 157 -2.58 -17.61 -0.32
C ASP A 157 -3.94 -17.78 0.37
N ALA A 158 -4.83 -18.51 -0.28
CA ALA A 158 -6.18 -18.81 0.22
C ALA A 158 -6.20 -19.55 1.57
N ASN A 159 -5.11 -20.23 1.94
CA ASN A 159 -4.95 -20.91 3.23
C ASN A 159 -4.18 -20.04 4.24
N ASN A 160 -4.00 -18.75 3.95
CA ASN A 160 -3.26 -17.77 4.75
C ASN A 160 -1.77 -18.12 4.92
N GLN A 161 -1.20 -18.92 4.03
CA GLN A 161 0.23 -19.21 4.04
C GLN A 161 0.99 -18.11 3.29
N ILE A 162 2.14 -17.71 3.83
CA ILE A 162 2.97 -16.65 3.24
C ILE A 162 3.56 -17.13 1.91
N LYS A 163 3.22 -16.43 0.81
CA LYS A 163 3.75 -16.66 -0.53
C LYS A 163 4.96 -15.82 -0.84
N THR A 164 4.90 -14.52 -0.59
CA THR A 164 6.03 -13.61 -0.81
C THR A 164 5.90 -12.35 0.04
N TRP A 165 7.02 -11.66 0.24
CA TRP A 165 7.11 -10.36 0.88
C TRP A 165 8.25 -9.58 0.24
N ASN A 166 8.20 -8.25 0.29
CA ASN A 166 9.33 -7.41 -0.13
C ASN A 166 10.23 -7.06 1.05
N ARG A 167 11.40 -6.49 0.76
CA ARG A 167 12.35 -6.06 1.80
C ARG A 167 11.74 -5.02 2.77
N ARG A 168 10.94 -4.07 2.26
CA ARG A 168 10.32 -3.02 3.08
C ARG A 168 9.39 -3.56 4.16
N PHE A 169 8.72 -4.69 3.92
CA PHE A 169 7.84 -5.30 4.90
C PHE A 169 8.59 -5.66 6.19
N LEU A 170 9.80 -6.24 6.06
CA LEU A 170 10.65 -6.57 7.20
C LEU A 170 11.14 -5.32 7.93
N GLU A 171 11.53 -4.29 7.18
CA GLU A 171 12.04 -3.03 7.73
C GLU A 171 10.97 -2.27 8.51
N ILE A 172 9.76 -2.15 7.95
CA ILE A 172 8.63 -1.45 8.59
C ILE A 172 8.19 -2.19 9.85
N TRP A 173 8.05 -3.52 9.80
CA TRP A 173 7.60 -4.27 10.96
C TRP A 173 8.73 -4.71 11.90
N ASN A 174 9.98 -4.38 11.59
CA ASN A 174 11.16 -4.82 12.33
C ASN A 174 11.15 -6.35 12.62
N ILE A 175 10.69 -7.14 11.65
CA ILE A 175 10.56 -8.60 11.80
C ILE A 175 11.90 -9.24 11.40
N PRO A 176 12.50 -10.10 12.24
CA PRO A 176 13.69 -10.84 11.86
C PRO A 176 13.43 -11.75 10.66
N GLU A 177 14.35 -11.78 9.70
CA GLU A 177 14.23 -12.60 8.49
C GLU A 177 14.06 -14.09 8.82
N THR A 178 14.62 -14.55 9.95
CA THR A 178 14.48 -15.93 10.45
C THR A 178 13.04 -16.34 10.76
N VAL A 179 12.17 -15.39 11.13
CA VAL A 179 10.74 -15.65 11.37
C VAL A 179 10.02 -15.84 10.04
N MET A 180 10.28 -14.97 9.07
CA MET A 180 9.65 -15.02 7.75
C MET A 180 10.16 -16.18 6.89
N ALA A 181 11.41 -16.60 7.08
CA ALA A 181 11.99 -17.77 6.41
C ALA A 181 11.24 -19.08 6.70
N GLN A 182 10.56 -19.17 7.85
CA GLN A 182 9.74 -20.33 8.22
C GLN A 182 8.38 -20.34 7.51
N ARG A 183 7.99 -19.22 6.87
CA ARG A 183 6.68 -19.01 6.22
C ARG A 183 5.48 -19.28 7.13
N ASP A 184 5.69 -19.16 8.44
CA ASP A 184 4.65 -19.30 9.46
C ASP A 184 3.96 -17.94 9.68
N GLY A 185 2.74 -17.83 9.18
CA GLY A 185 1.91 -16.63 9.32
C GLY A 185 1.53 -16.32 10.76
N GLU A 186 1.39 -17.33 11.64
CA GLU A 186 1.06 -17.12 13.05
C GLU A 186 2.27 -16.59 13.83
N ALA A 187 3.47 -17.11 13.55
CA ALA A 187 4.71 -16.61 14.14
C ALA A 187 4.97 -15.15 13.74
N ALA A 188 4.77 -14.81 12.46
CA ALA A 188 4.89 -13.44 11.97
C ALA A 188 3.85 -12.51 12.64
N LEU A 189 2.59 -12.96 12.73
CA LEU A 189 1.53 -12.19 13.40
C LEU A 189 1.85 -11.94 14.87
N ARG A 190 2.39 -12.92 15.59
CA ARG A 190 2.79 -12.77 16.99
C ARG A 190 3.87 -11.70 17.17
N SER A 191 4.89 -11.70 16.31
CA SER A 191 5.96 -10.70 16.33
C SER A 191 5.43 -9.28 16.06
N VAL A 192 4.43 -9.16 15.19
CA VAL A 192 3.72 -7.90 14.93
C VAL A 192 2.90 -7.46 16.14
N MET A 193 2.11 -8.36 16.73
CA MET A 193 1.23 -8.05 17.86
C MET A 193 1.97 -7.48 19.08
N GLU A 194 3.20 -7.91 19.33
CA GLU A 194 4.03 -7.40 20.42
C GLU A 194 4.35 -5.90 20.29
N GLN A 195 4.31 -5.35 19.07
CA GLN A 195 4.66 -3.96 18.75
C GLN A 195 3.44 -3.03 18.70
N LEU A 196 2.22 -3.57 18.69
CA LEU A 196 0.98 -2.80 18.52
C LEU A 196 0.49 -2.17 19.83
N ALA A 197 -0.03 -0.95 19.76
CA ALA A 197 -0.72 -0.34 20.91
C ALA A 197 -2.03 -1.07 21.24
N GLU A 198 -2.79 -1.48 20.22
CA GLU A 198 -4.08 -2.18 20.34
C GLU A 198 -4.07 -3.50 19.53
N PRO A 199 -3.50 -4.60 20.09
CA PRO A 199 -3.34 -5.85 19.35
C PRO A 199 -4.67 -6.57 19.06
N ASP A 200 -5.65 -6.52 19.97
CA ASP A 200 -6.91 -7.26 19.82
C ASP A 200 -7.75 -6.72 18.65
N GLY A 201 -7.88 -5.39 18.54
CA GLY A 201 -8.59 -4.74 17.44
C GLY A 201 -7.94 -5.01 16.08
N PHE A 202 -6.60 -5.04 16.03
CA PHE A 202 -5.86 -5.37 14.81
C PHE A 202 -6.16 -6.79 14.32
N VAL A 203 -6.11 -7.79 15.22
CA VAL A 203 -6.38 -9.19 14.88
C VAL A 203 -7.85 -9.39 14.49
N GLN A 204 -8.77 -8.78 15.24
CA GLN A 204 -10.20 -8.86 14.93
C GLN A 204 -10.47 -8.33 13.52
N ARG A 205 -9.89 -7.17 13.16
CA ARG A 205 -10.08 -6.61 11.83
C ARG A 205 -9.53 -7.51 10.72
N ILE A 206 -8.37 -8.14 10.92
CA ILE A 206 -7.83 -9.12 9.98
C ILE A 206 -8.80 -10.30 9.80
N ARG A 207 -9.40 -10.80 10.88
CA ARG A 207 -10.39 -11.89 10.81
C ARG A 207 -11.63 -11.48 10.01
N GLU A 208 -12.17 -10.29 10.24
CA GLU A 208 -13.30 -9.74 9.48
C GLU A 208 -13.01 -9.71 7.98
N LEU A 209 -11.84 -9.22 7.60
CA LEU A 209 -11.42 -9.21 6.20
C LEU A 209 -11.38 -10.62 5.61
N TYR A 210 -10.96 -11.65 6.36
CA TYR A 210 -10.98 -13.03 5.87
C TYR A 210 -12.37 -13.66 5.79
N LEU A 211 -13.37 -13.10 6.49
CA LEU A 211 -14.77 -13.48 6.34
C LEU A 211 -15.40 -12.82 5.11
N SER A 212 -14.89 -11.66 4.68
CA SER A 212 -15.34 -10.90 3.51
C SER A 212 -14.23 -10.83 2.44
N LEU A 213 -14.09 -11.88 1.62
CA LEU A 213 -12.97 -12.05 0.67
C LEU A 213 -12.88 -10.97 -0.43
N HIS A 214 -13.99 -10.27 -0.72
CA HIS A 214 -14.05 -9.15 -1.67
C HIS A 214 -13.89 -7.79 -1.02
N GLU A 215 -13.89 -7.72 0.32
CA GLU A 215 -13.75 -6.45 1.04
C GLU A 215 -12.33 -5.90 0.89
N GLU A 216 -12.26 -4.65 0.44
CA GLU A 216 -11.05 -3.86 0.35
C GLU A 216 -10.89 -3.00 1.59
N GLU A 217 -9.67 -2.90 2.09
CA GLU A 217 -9.34 -2.00 3.19
C GLU A 217 -8.41 -0.90 2.70
N LEU A 218 -8.78 0.35 3.01
CA LEU A 218 -8.07 1.54 2.55
C LEU A 218 -7.74 2.45 3.74
N GLY A 219 -6.45 2.71 3.95
CA GLY A 219 -5.98 3.81 4.80
C GLY A 219 -6.23 3.64 6.30
N ILE A 220 -6.34 2.40 6.80
CA ILE A 220 -6.52 2.18 8.25
C ILE A 220 -5.21 2.45 8.97
N ARG A 221 -5.27 3.34 9.97
CA ARG A 221 -4.12 3.75 10.78
C ARG A 221 -3.94 2.83 11.97
N ILE A 222 -2.71 2.38 12.17
CA ILE A 222 -2.28 1.48 13.21
C ILE A 222 -1.25 2.20 14.07
N GLN A 223 -1.55 2.31 15.36
CA GLN A 223 -0.66 2.93 16.34
C GLN A 223 0.30 1.88 16.91
N MET A 224 1.60 2.17 16.82
CA MET A 224 2.67 1.32 17.34
C MET A 224 3.09 1.78 18.75
N LYS A 225 3.60 0.86 19.58
CA LYS A 225 4.10 1.17 20.93
C LYS A 225 5.31 2.10 20.94
N ASP A 226 6.11 2.08 19.87
CA ASP A 226 7.28 2.94 19.70
C ASP A 226 6.94 4.35 19.18
N GLY A 227 5.64 4.64 19.00
CA GLY A 227 5.13 5.93 18.53
C GLY A 227 5.10 6.09 17.01
N ARG A 228 5.44 5.05 16.24
CA ARG A 228 5.21 5.03 14.79
C ARG A 228 3.72 4.88 14.47
N ILE A 229 3.33 5.39 13.31
CA ILE A 229 1.99 5.28 12.75
C ILE A 229 2.11 4.57 11.41
N LEU A 230 1.55 3.36 11.33
CA LEU A 230 1.49 2.60 10.10
C LEU A 230 0.12 2.76 9.46
N GLU A 231 0.08 2.85 8.14
CA GLU A 231 -1.14 2.86 7.36
C GLU A 231 -1.23 1.54 6.59
N ARG A 232 -2.36 0.84 6.73
CA ARG A 232 -2.60 -0.46 6.12
C ARG A 232 -3.61 -0.37 4.98
N TYR A 233 -3.28 -1.06 3.89
CA TYR A 233 -4.18 -1.33 2.77
C TYR A 233 -4.21 -2.82 2.48
N SER A 234 -5.35 -3.35 2.08
CA SER A 234 -5.49 -4.78 1.79
C SER A 234 -6.56 -5.05 0.74
N ARG A 235 -6.28 -6.03 -0.13
CA ARG A 235 -7.21 -6.50 -1.17
C ARG A 235 -7.07 -8.00 -1.39
N GLY A 236 -8.19 -8.69 -1.61
CA GLY A 236 -8.19 -10.09 -2.05
C GLY A 236 -7.64 -10.24 -3.49
N LEU A 237 -6.76 -11.21 -3.70
CA LEU A 237 -6.35 -11.68 -5.02
C LEU A 237 -7.37 -12.70 -5.52
N HIS A 238 -7.95 -12.43 -6.67
CA HIS A 238 -8.87 -13.32 -7.37
C HIS A 238 -8.31 -13.65 -8.76
N GLY A 239 -8.38 -14.93 -9.12
CA GLY A 239 -7.99 -15.41 -10.44
C GLY A 239 -9.11 -15.32 -11.48
N PRO A 240 -8.94 -15.99 -12.62
CA PRO A 240 -10.03 -16.22 -13.57
C PRO A 240 -11.24 -16.85 -12.86
N ASP A 241 -12.45 -16.50 -13.30
CA ASP A 241 -13.73 -16.95 -12.73
C ASP A 241 -13.99 -16.57 -11.26
N ASP A 242 -13.37 -15.47 -10.78
CA ASP A 242 -13.52 -14.94 -9.41
C ASP A 242 -13.10 -15.95 -8.32
N ASN A 243 -12.17 -16.85 -8.67
CA ASN A 243 -11.63 -17.82 -7.73
C ASN A 243 -10.61 -17.14 -6.80
N TYR A 244 -10.87 -17.14 -5.49
CA TYR A 244 -9.99 -16.53 -4.50
C TYR A 244 -8.65 -17.26 -4.41
N TRP A 245 -7.57 -16.55 -4.73
CA TRP A 245 -6.19 -17.07 -4.70
C TRP A 245 -5.45 -16.70 -3.43
N GLY A 246 -5.88 -15.66 -2.72
CA GLY A 246 -5.23 -15.18 -1.51
C GLY A 246 -5.44 -13.70 -1.28
N ARG A 247 -4.55 -13.04 -0.54
CA ARG A 247 -4.68 -11.61 -0.23
C ARG A 247 -3.31 -10.94 -0.20
N ILE A 248 -3.29 -9.68 -0.62
CA ILE A 248 -2.12 -8.81 -0.57
C ILE A 248 -2.34 -7.72 0.49
N TRP A 249 -1.29 -7.48 1.26
CA TRP A 249 -1.24 -6.48 2.32
C TRP A 249 -0.16 -5.46 1.99
N PHE A 250 -0.48 -4.19 2.17
CA PHE A 250 0.44 -3.08 2.07
C PHE A 250 0.48 -2.34 3.39
N TYR A 251 1.68 -1.96 3.82
CA TYR A 251 1.93 -1.19 5.03
C TYR A 251 2.83 -0.02 4.69
N ARG A 252 2.43 1.19 5.06
CA ARG A 252 3.24 2.40 4.88
C ARG A 252 3.51 3.03 6.24
N ASP A 253 4.76 3.35 6.52
CA ASP A 253 5.07 4.22 7.66
C ASP A 253 4.72 5.66 7.29
N VAL A 254 3.70 6.22 7.95
CA VAL A 254 3.22 7.60 7.73
C VAL A 254 3.58 8.52 8.89
N THR A 255 4.48 8.10 9.78
CA THR A 255 4.84 8.84 10.99
C THR A 255 5.37 10.24 10.68
N GLU A 256 6.30 10.36 9.74
CA GLU A 256 6.88 11.65 9.36
C GLU A 256 5.86 12.55 8.66
N MET A 257 5.07 11.99 7.74
CA MET A 257 4.00 12.73 7.06
C MET A 257 2.97 13.26 8.07
N GLN A 258 2.57 12.46 9.05
CA GLN A 258 1.67 12.89 10.11
C GLN A 258 2.32 13.98 10.97
N ARG A 259 3.58 13.82 11.38
CA ARG A 259 4.31 14.86 12.15
C ARG A 259 4.40 16.17 11.40
N MET A 260 4.70 16.15 10.10
CA MET A 260 4.73 17.36 9.28
C MET A 260 3.34 17.99 9.15
N THR A 261 2.31 17.17 8.97
CA THR A 261 0.91 17.62 8.92
C THR A 261 0.51 18.29 10.24
N ASP A 262 0.85 17.68 11.37
CA ASP A 262 0.59 18.22 12.71
C ASP A 262 1.38 19.51 12.95
N GLN A 263 2.66 19.56 12.54
CA GLN A 263 3.46 20.78 12.60
C GLN A 263 2.86 21.91 11.76
N LEU A 264 2.38 21.62 10.55
CA LEU A 264 1.67 22.58 9.72
C LEU A 264 0.37 23.05 10.39
N MET A 265 -0.40 22.15 11.02
CA MET A 265 -1.58 22.53 11.79
C MET A 265 -1.23 23.41 12.99
N VAL A 266 -0.13 23.12 13.69
CA VAL A 266 0.37 23.94 14.81
C VAL A 266 0.81 25.33 14.32
N MET A 267 1.45 25.42 13.15
CA MET A 267 1.85 26.68 12.52
C MET A 267 0.68 27.46 11.92
N SER A 268 -0.41 26.77 11.56
CA SER A 268 -1.63 27.41 11.08
C SER A 268 -2.19 28.35 12.16
N GLN A 269 -2.62 29.54 11.73
CA GLN A 269 -3.35 30.49 12.58
C GLN A 269 -4.86 30.22 12.56
N THR A 270 -5.32 29.38 11.64
CA THR A 270 -6.73 29.18 11.34
C THR A 270 -7.15 27.73 11.50
N ASP A 271 -8.41 27.52 11.87
CA ASP A 271 -9.08 26.23 11.83
C ASP A 271 -9.27 25.78 10.36
N PRO A 272 -8.81 24.58 9.97
CA PRO A 272 -8.81 24.15 8.57
C PRO A 272 -10.21 23.94 7.98
N LEU A 273 -11.23 23.67 8.81
CA LEU A 273 -12.59 23.46 8.34
C LEU A 273 -13.33 24.78 8.13
N THR A 274 -13.20 25.70 9.08
CA THR A 274 -14.02 26.92 9.17
C THR A 274 -13.30 28.19 8.74
N GLY A 275 -11.97 28.18 8.67
CA GLY A 275 -11.14 29.31 8.23
C GLY A 275 -10.98 30.44 9.25
N ILE A 276 -11.68 30.40 10.38
CA ILE A 276 -11.51 31.37 11.48
C ILE A 276 -10.28 31.03 12.32
N SER A 277 -9.96 31.86 13.31
CA SER A 277 -8.82 31.60 14.20
C SER A 277 -8.95 30.25 14.91
N ASN A 278 -7.84 29.57 15.15
CA ASN A 278 -7.85 28.37 15.98
C ASN A 278 -7.69 28.71 17.47
N ARG A 279 -7.87 27.70 18.33
CA ARG A 279 -7.65 27.79 19.78
C ARG A 279 -6.32 28.47 20.15
N ARG A 280 -5.24 28.18 19.43
CA ARG A 280 -3.90 28.74 19.72
C ARG A 280 -3.89 30.26 19.54
N VAL A 281 -4.43 30.75 18.43
CA VAL A 281 -4.52 32.20 18.16
C VAL A 281 -5.43 32.89 19.17
N PHE A 282 -6.54 32.24 19.55
CA PHE A 282 -7.43 32.78 20.59
C PHE A 282 -6.71 32.96 21.93
N MET A 283 -6.04 31.90 22.43
CA MET A 283 -5.35 31.97 23.73
C MET A 283 -4.24 33.04 23.72
N GLY A 284 -3.45 33.12 22.65
CA GLY A 284 -2.43 34.17 22.51
C GLY A 284 -3.01 35.58 22.50
N ARG A 285 -4.11 35.81 21.76
CA ARG A 285 -4.81 37.10 21.75
C ARG A 285 -5.45 37.41 23.11
N LEU A 286 -6.02 36.42 23.79
CA LEU A 286 -6.59 36.60 25.11
C LEU A 286 -5.54 37.06 26.11
N GLU A 287 -4.36 36.42 26.14
CA GLU A 287 -3.28 36.84 27.02
C GLU A 287 -2.83 38.28 26.73
N ASP A 288 -2.67 38.63 25.46
CA ASP A 288 -2.25 39.97 25.06
C ASP A 288 -3.30 41.02 25.44
N GLU A 289 -4.58 40.75 25.20
CA GLU A 289 -5.67 41.66 25.55
C GLU A 289 -5.92 41.72 27.06
N TYR A 290 -5.72 40.64 27.80
CA TYR A 290 -5.75 40.64 29.27
C TYR A 290 -4.68 41.58 29.83
N ARG A 291 -3.43 41.45 29.35
CA ARG A 291 -2.32 42.34 29.76
C ARG A 291 -2.62 43.82 29.43
N ARG A 292 -3.24 44.10 28.27
CA ARG A 292 -3.67 45.46 27.89
C ARG A 292 -4.81 45.96 28.78
N ALA A 293 -5.81 45.13 29.02
CA ALA A 293 -6.97 45.46 29.85
C ALA A 293 -6.55 45.80 31.29
N GLN A 294 -5.65 45.02 31.89
CA GLN A 294 -5.09 45.33 33.21
C GLN A 294 -4.31 46.65 33.22
N ARG A 295 -3.50 46.91 32.20
CA ARG A 295 -2.67 48.12 32.12
C ARG A 295 -3.49 49.39 31.95
N TYR A 296 -4.51 49.36 31.11
CA TYR A 296 -5.29 50.54 30.72
C TYR A 296 -6.68 50.59 31.40
N ARG A 297 -7.01 49.59 32.21
CA ARG A 297 -8.33 49.42 32.86
C ARG A 297 -9.49 49.47 31.85
N HIS A 298 -9.30 48.84 30.70
CA HIS A 298 -10.37 48.68 29.72
C HIS A 298 -11.15 47.39 29.97
N GLN A 299 -12.44 47.42 29.62
CA GLN A 299 -13.32 46.26 29.72
C GLN A 299 -12.90 45.20 28.70
N LEU A 300 -12.91 43.93 29.08
CA LEU A 300 -12.60 42.81 28.19
C LEU A 300 -13.65 41.73 28.42
N SER A 301 -14.33 41.29 27.37
CA SER A 301 -15.34 40.23 27.49
C SER A 301 -15.00 39.02 26.64
N VAL A 302 -15.42 37.84 27.09
CA VAL A 302 -15.32 36.56 26.37
C VAL A 302 -16.71 35.97 26.25
N LEU A 303 -17.01 35.44 25.06
CA LEU A 303 -18.16 34.60 24.79
C LEU A 303 -17.65 33.18 24.54
N MET A 304 -18.25 32.20 25.23
CA MET A 304 -18.13 30.78 24.90
C MET A 304 -19.43 30.33 24.25
N LEU A 305 -19.33 29.73 23.06
CA LEU A 305 -20.45 29.33 22.22
C LEU A 305 -20.35 27.84 21.92
N ASP A 306 -21.50 27.17 21.90
CA ASP A 306 -21.60 25.76 21.53
C ASP A 306 -22.87 25.51 20.73
N LEU A 307 -22.73 24.81 19.60
CA LEU A 307 -23.88 24.43 18.78
C LEU A 307 -24.67 23.32 19.46
N ASP A 308 -25.92 23.61 19.76
CA ASP A 308 -26.81 22.71 20.47
C ASP A 308 -27.07 21.45 19.64
N HIS A 309 -27.00 20.29 20.28
CA HIS A 309 -27.31 18.99 19.67
C HIS A 309 -26.46 18.64 18.43
N PHE A 310 -25.27 19.25 18.26
CA PHE A 310 -24.42 19.01 17.08
C PHE A 310 -24.08 17.53 16.84
N LYS A 311 -23.82 16.76 17.91
CA LYS A 311 -23.63 15.30 17.79
C LYS A 311 -24.82 14.60 17.13
N GLN A 312 -26.05 14.96 17.47
CA GLN A 312 -27.25 14.36 16.86
C GLN A 312 -27.34 14.69 15.37
N ILE A 313 -26.91 15.89 14.97
CA ILE A 313 -26.84 16.27 13.55
C ILE A 313 -25.84 15.38 12.80
N ASN A 314 -24.66 15.13 13.38
CA ASN A 314 -23.68 14.22 12.78
C ASN A 314 -24.20 12.79 12.70
N ASP A 315 -24.81 12.30 13.77
CA ASP A 315 -25.32 10.92 13.85
C ASP A 315 -26.47 10.70 12.85
N GLN A 316 -27.32 11.71 12.62
CA GLN A 316 -28.49 11.60 11.75
C GLN A 316 -28.20 11.92 10.27
N TYR A 317 -27.39 12.95 9.99
CA TYR A 317 -27.18 13.49 8.65
C TYR A 317 -25.74 13.30 8.12
N GLY A 318 -24.87 12.66 8.91
CA GLY A 318 -23.48 12.39 8.57
C GLY A 318 -22.54 13.58 8.79
N HIS A 319 -21.25 13.29 8.94
CA HIS A 319 -20.20 14.28 9.21
C HIS A 319 -20.10 15.39 8.16
N ALA A 320 -20.32 15.08 6.87
CA ALA A 320 -20.30 16.09 5.81
C ALA A 320 -21.39 17.17 6.00
N THR A 321 -22.55 16.80 6.55
CA THR A 321 -23.61 17.76 6.88
C THR A 321 -23.22 18.59 8.10
N GLY A 322 -22.64 17.98 9.13
CA GLY A 322 -22.10 18.69 10.29
C GLY A 322 -21.04 19.74 9.91
N ASP A 323 -20.14 19.38 9.00
CA ASP A 323 -19.13 20.30 8.47
C ASP A 323 -19.75 21.51 7.78
N ARG A 324 -20.84 21.31 7.03
CA ARG A 324 -21.60 22.39 6.40
C ARG A 324 -22.28 23.29 7.44
N VAL A 325 -22.83 22.71 8.51
CA VAL A 325 -23.44 23.47 9.62
C VAL A 325 -22.39 24.37 10.28
N LEU A 326 -21.18 23.86 10.54
CA LEU A 326 -20.10 24.64 11.14
C LEU A 326 -19.66 25.81 10.25
N LYS A 327 -19.56 25.58 8.93
CA LYS A 327 -19.23 26.65 7.96
C LYS A 327 -20.31 27.73 7.89
N GLU A 328 -21.58 27.33 7.88
CA GLU A 328 -22.71 28.27 7.87
C GLU A 328 -22.83 29.05 9.18
N PHE A 329 -22.58 28.41 10.32
CA PHE A 329 -22.49 29.09 11.61
C PHE A 329 -21.45 30.21 11.56
N VAL A 330 -20.24 29.92 11.08
CA VAL A 330 -19.20 30.94 10.91
C VAL A 330 -19.65 32.05 9.97
N ARG A 331 -20.26 31.71 8.82
CA ARG A 331 -20.75 32.69 7.83
C ARG A 331 -21.77 33.66 8.44
N VAL A 332 -22.60 33.21 9.38
CA VAL A 332 -23.59 34.05 10.08
C VAL A 332 -22.97 34.89 11.18
N VAL A 333 -21.99 34.36 11.91
CA VAL A 333 -21.35 35.06 13.04
C VAL A 333 -20.38 36.15 12.56
N THR A 334 -19.61 35.90 11.49
CA THR A 334 -18.55 36.81 11.04
C THR A 334 -19.00 38.25 10.73
N PRO A 335 -20.16 38.52 10.10
CA PRO A 335 -20.63 39.89 9.86
C PRO A 335 -21.07 40.65 11.13
N GLU A 336 -21.39 39.94 12.21
CA GLU A 336 -21.91 40.52 13.46
C GLU A 336 -20.82 41.03 14.41
N ILE A 337 -19.57 40.58 14.19
CA ILE A 337 -18.39 40.90 15.00
C ILE A 337 -17.52 41.99 14.34
N ARG A 338 -16.76 42.71 15.15
CA ARG A 338 -15.86 43.78 14.69
C ARG A 338 -14.52 43.21 14.25
N ALA A 339 -13.79 43.98 13.45
CA ALA A 339 -12.40 43.62 13.07
C ALA A 339 -11.44 43.51 14.26
N SER A 340 -11.73 44.20 15.37
CA SER A 340 -10.97 44.12 16.64
C SER A 340 -11.21 42.81 17.40
N ASP A 341 -12.33 42.13 17.13
CA ASP A 341 -12.74 40.96 17.88
C ASP A 341 -11.95 39.73 17.39
N CYS A 342 -11.77 38.74 18.26
CA CYS A 342 -11.16 37.46 17.87
C CYS A 342 -12.22 36.37 17.91
N PHE A 343 -12.63 35.87 16.74
CA PHE A 343 -13.51 34.72 16.64
C PHE A 343 -12.71 33.47 16.30
N ALA A 344 -12.83 32.45 17.15
CA ALA A 344 -12.05 31.24 17.03
C ALA A 344 -12.89 29.99 17.30
N ARG A 345 -12.42 28.87 16.74
CA ARG A 345 -12.93 27.54 17.05
C ARG A 345 -12.00 26.85 18.05
N MET A 346 -12.57 26.35 19.14
CA MET A 346 -11.83 25.68 20.20
C MET A 346 -11.62 24.19 19.92
N GLY A 347 -12.59 23.57 19.23
CA GLY A 347 -12.61 22.17 18.80
C GLY A 347 -14.06 21.68 18.69
N GLY A 348 -14.32 20.66 17.87
CA GLY A 348 -15.69 20.13 17.72
C GLY A 348 -16.72 21.21 17.36
N GLU A 349 -17.77 21.33 18.15
CA GLU A 349 -18.83 22.34 18.05
C GLU A 349 -18.61 23.60 18.90
N GLU A 350 -17.44 23.74 19.54
CA GLU A 350 -17.15 24.81 20.49
C GLU A 350 -16.42 25.98 19.81
N PHE A 351 -16.93 27.18 20.06
CA PHE A 351 -16.39 28.43 19.53
C PHE A 351 -16.23 29.49 20.63
N THR A 352 -15.35 30.45 20.40
CA THR A 352 -15.11 31.57 21.31
C THR A 352 -15.02 32.89 20.58
N ILE A 353 -15.51 33.95 21.21
CA ILE A 353 -15.33 35.32 20.73
C ILE A 353 -14.70 36.16 21.84
N LEU A 354 -13.54 36.74 21.57
CA LEU A 354 -12.89 37.74 22.41
C LEU A 354 -13.36 39.12 21.97
N LEU A 355 -13.83 39.93 22.93
CA LEU A 355 -14.35 41.28 22.71
C LEU A 355 -13.52 42.30 23.50
N PRO A 356 -12.45 42.85 22.92
CA PRO A 356 -11.72 43.96 23.51
C PRO A 356 -12.63 45.17 23.72
N GLN A 357 -12.38 45.93 24.80
CA GLN A 357 -13.07 47.17 25.12
C GLN A 357 -14.61 47.05 25.19
N SER A 358 -15.10 45.86 25.56
CA SER A 358 -16.53 45.56 25.62
C SER A 358 -16.93 45.16 27.03
N ASN A 359 -17.99 45.78 27.53
CA ASN A 359 -18.58 45.48 28.83
C ASN A 359 -19.60 44.33 28.75
N LEU A 360 -20.05 43.86 29.91
CA LEU A 360 -20.98 42.74 30.00
C LEU A 360 -22.28 42.99 29.22
N GLN A 361 -22.81 44.22 29.29
CA GLN A 361 -24.05 44.58 28.62
C GLN A 361 -23.89 44.55 27.09
N SER A 362 -22.82 45.14 26.54
CA SER A 362 -22.57 45.12 25.09
C SER A 362 -22.25 43.71 24.59
N ALA A 363 -21.50 42.93 25.37
CA ALA A 363 -21.17 41.55 25.06
C ALA A 363 -22.44 40.67 25.04
N ARG A 364 -23.33 40.85 26.02
CA ARG A 364 -24.63 40.18 26.08
C ARG A 364 -25.53 40.55 24.90
N GLN A 365 -25.56 41.82 24.50
CA GLN A 365 -26.34 42.25 23.33
C GLN A 365 -25.83 41.61 22.03
N LEU A 366 -24.52 41.54 21.83
CA LEU A 366 -23.95 40.79 20.71
C LEU A 366 -24.35 39.32 20.77
N ALA A 367 -24.15 38.66 21.90
CA ALA A 367 -24.53 37.25 22.08
C ALA A 367 -26.01 36.99 21.76
N GLN A 368 -26.91 37.90 22.15
CA GLN A 368 -28.34 37.78 21.86
C GLN A 368 -28.62 37.86 20.35
N ARG A 369 -27.96 38.78 19.64
CA ARG A 369 -28.07 38.86 18.17
C ARG A 369 -27.56 37.60 17.50
N LEU A 370 -26.43 37.06 17.95
CA LEU A 370 -25.87 35.81 17.43
C LEU A 370 -26.84 34.63 17.64
N CYS A 371 -27.41 34.50 18.85
CA CYS A 371 -28.39 33.47 19.16
C CYS A 371 -29.61 33.52 18.23
N GLN A 372 -30.13 34.71 17.96
CA GLN A 372 -31.26 34.92 17.04
C GLN A 372 -30.88 34.61 15.58
N ALA A 373 -29.71 35.08 15.13
CA ALA A 373 -29.24 34.87 13.77
C ALA A 373 -29.00 33.38 13.46
N VAL A 374 -28.44 32.64 14.42
CA VAL A 374 -28.22 31.20 14.28
C VAL A 374 -29.54 30.43 14.31
N ALA A 375 -30.46 30.78 15.21
CA ALA A 375 -31.78 30.14 15.27
C ALA A 375 -32.62 30.35 14.01
N ALA A 376 -32.29 31.35 13.19
CA ALA A 376 -32.93 31.59 11.89
C ALA A 376 -32.36 30.73 10.75
N LEU A 377 -31.29 29.97 10.98
CA LEU A 377 -30.71 29.09 9.97
C LEU A 377 -31.59 27.87 9.73
N VAL A 378 -31.81 27.57 8.46
CA VAL A 378 -32.50 26.37 7.99
C VAL A 378 -31.59 25.65 7.01
N PHE A 379 -31.41 24.35 7.21
CA PHE A 379 -30.57 23.48 6.40
C PHE A 379 -31.44 22.44 5.69
N ASP A 380 -31.26 22.33 4.37
CA ASP A 380 -31.92 21.29 3.57
C ASP A 380 -31.12 19.98 3.61
N SER A 381 -31.83 18.87 3.81
CA SER A 381 -31.28 17.52 3.72
C SER A 381 -32.25 16.58 2.97
N PRO A 382 -31.77 15.42 2.46
CA PRO A 382 -32.66 14.41 1.87
C PRO A 382 -33.76 13.90 2.81
N GLN A 383 -33.59 14.07 4.12
CA GLN A 383 -34.52 13.62 5.16
C GLN A 383 -35.48 14.73 5.63
N GLY A 384 -35.35 15.95 5.09
CA GLY A 384 -36.15 17.12 5.47
C GLY A 384 -35.30 18.32 5.90
N ALA A 385 -35.95 19.49 6.04
CA ALA A 385 -35.30 20.69 6.54
C ALA A 385 -35.16 20.64 8.07
N PHE A 386 -34.02 21.10 8.58
CA PHE A 386 -33.76 21.18 10.02
C PHE A 386 -33.09 22.50 10.40
N GLY A 387 -33.21 22.90 11.66
CA GLY A 387 -32.57 24.10 12.22
C GLY A 387 -31.46 23.75 13.20
N VAL A 388 -30.65 24.75 13.55
CA VAL A 388 -29.61 24.65 14.58
C VAL A 388 -29.75 25.82 15.54
N THR A 389 -29.42 25.61 16.82
CA THR A 389 -29.37 26.67 17.83
C THR A 389 -28.00 26.70 18.50
N VAL A 390 -27.73 27.78 19.22
CA VAL A 390 -26.47 27.96 19.93
C VAL A 390 -26.74 28.36 21.38
N SER A 391 -26.00 27.76 22.31
CA SER A 391 -25.93 28.20 23.69
C SER A 391 -24.69 29.08 23.87
N ILE A 392 -24.82 30.20 24.58
CA ILE A 392 -23.74 31.17 24.75
C ILE A 392 -23.57 31.56 26.22
N GLY A 393 -22.38 31.34 26.76
CA GLY A 393 -21.93 31.92 28.03
C GLY A 393 -21.18 33.23 27.78
N VAL A 394 -21.41 34.24 28.60
CA VAL A 394 -20.78 35.57 28.49
C VAL A 394 -20.14 35.93 29.82
N ALA A 395 -18.87 36.32 29.80
CA ALA A 395 -18.20 36.88 30.97
C ALA A 395 -17.38 38.11 30.61
N THR A 396 -17.25 39.03 31.56
CA THR A 396 -16.40 40.23 31.45
C THR A 396 -15.34 40.18 32.52
N LEU A 397 -14.12 40.61 32.20
CA LEU A 397 -12.98 40.69 33.09
C LEU A 397 -13.32 41.49 34.36
N CYS A 398 -12.97 40.93 35.51
CA CYS A 398 -13.12 41.55 36.81
C CYS A 398 -11.75 41.92 37.38
N ASP A 399 -11.70 42.95 38.24
CA ASP A 399 -10.45 43.35 38.92
C ASP A 399 -9.88 42.25 39.84
N SER A 400 -10.73 41.32 40.27
CA SER A 400 -10.34 40.14 41.05
C SER A 400 -9.71 39.02 40.23
N ASP A 401 -9.79 39.09 38.89
CA ASP A 401 -9.23 38.04 38.04
C ASP A 401 -7.70 38.13 38.05
N SER A 402 -7.05 37.08 38.57
CA SER A 402 -5.58 36.98 38.63
C SER A 402 -4.96 36.36 37.38
N SER A 403 -5.78 35.81 36.49
CA SER A 403 -5.33 35.22 35.22
C SER A 403 -6.42 35.25 34.14
N PRO A 404 -6.07 35.23 32.84
CA PRO A 404 -7.04 35.18 31.74
C PRO A 404 -7.90 33.89 31.75
N GLU A 405 -7.38 32.79 32.30
CA GLU A 405 -8.10 31.51 32.41
C GLU A 405 -9.34 31.64 33.32
N GLN A 406 -9.29 32.49 34.35
CA GLN A 406 -10.45 32.72 35.22
C GLN A 406 -11.63 33.35 34.46
N LEU A 407 -11.33 34.23 33.51
CA LEU A 407 -12.33 34.82 32.62
C LEU A 407 -12.95 33.76 31.70
N ILE A 408 -12.13 32.89 31.09
CA ILE A 408 -12.62 31.76 30.28
C ILE A 408 -13.50 30.85 31.14
N ASN A 409 -13.03 30.41 32.30
CA ASN A 409 -13.75 29.49 33.17
C ASN A 409 -15.09 30.08 33.62
N ARG A 410 -15.15 31.40 33.89
CA ARG A 410 -16.42 32.07 34.20
C ARG A 410 -17.37 32.05 33.01
N SER A 411 -16.88 32.28 31.79
CA SER A 411 -17.68 32.20 30.57
C SER A 411 -18.16 30.76 30.30
N ASP A 412 -17.32 29.76 30.55
CA ASP A 412 -17.66 28.33 30.38
C ASP A 412 -18.75 27.88 31.36
N ARG A 413 -18.66 28.27 32.65
CA ARG A 413 -19.73 28.02 33.63
C ARG A 413 -21.07 28.62 33.18
N CYS A 414 -21.02 29.81 32.57
CA CYS A 414 -22.21 30.44 32.02
C CYS A 414 -22.76 29.65 30.82
N LEU A 415 -21.91 29.15 29.93
CA LEU A 415 -22.31 28.31 28.80
C LEU A 415 -22.95 27.00 29.29
N TYR A 416 -22.35 26.36 30.29
CA TYR A 416 -22.92 25.18 30.93
C TYR A 416 -24.32 25.46 31.50
N ALA A 417 -24.50 26.59 32.19
CA ALA A 417 -25.81 27.03 32.68
C ALA A 417 -26.80 27.30 31.54
N ALA A 418 -26.36 27.91 30.42
CA ALA A 418 -27.21 28.09 29.25
C ALA A 418 -27.71 26.73 28.69
N LYS A 419 -26.83 25.73 28.63
CA LYS A 419 -27.18 24.37 28.18
C LYS A 419 -28.14 23.67 29.14
N SER A 420 -27.93 23.77 30.46
CA SER A 420 -28.76 23.11 31.47
C SER A 420 -30.13 23.76 31.64
N GLU A 421 -30.24 25.08 31.43
CA GLU A 421 -31.50 25.81 31.54
C GLU A 421 -32.42 25.63 30.31
N GLY A 422 -32.01 24.86 29.30
CA GLY A 422 -32.83 24.53 28.13
C GLY A 422 -32.30 25.02 26.78
N ARG A 423 -31.01 25.36 26.69
CA ARG A 423 -30.30 25.69 25.43
C ARG A 423 -30.86 26.91 24.69
N ASN A 424 -30.35 27.19 23.48
CA ASN A 424 -30.76 28.31 22.62
C ASN A 424 -30.89 29.65 23.37
N ARG A 425 -29.86 30.00 24.15
CA ARG A 425 -29.90 31.17 25.02
C ARG A 425 -28.53 31.71 25.37
N VAL A 426 -28.57 32.93 25.89
CA VAL A 426 -27.41 33.63 26.42
C VAL A 426 -27.47 33.66 27.93
N ARG A 427 -26.40 33.23 28.59
CA ARG A 427 -26.20 33.38 30.03
C ARG A 427 -25.01 34.32 30.30
N PRO A 428 -25.24 35.51 30.87
CA PRO A 428 -24.16 36.35 31.36
C PRO A 428 -23.71 35.92 32.76
N SER A 429 -22.44 36.18 33.09
CA SER A 429 -21.91 36.08 34.45
C SER A 429 -22.68 37.03 35.37
N GLY A 430 -23.09 36.57 36.56
CA GLY A 430 -23.82 37.41 37.51
C GLY A 430 -22.96 38.56 38.04
N ASP A 431 -23.56 39.74 38.22
CA ASP A 431 -22.94 40.83 38.95
C ASP A 431 -22.87 40.43 40.43
N ALA A 432 -21.65 40.22 40.94
CA ALA A 432 -21.25 40.02 42.35
C ALA A 432 -21.26 38.61 43.00
N ASP A 433 -22.11 37.65 42.63
CA ASP A 433 -22.19 36.36 43.39
C ASP A 433 -21.33 35.20 42.84
N ASP A 434 -20.83 35.26 41.60
CA ASP A 434 -20.04 34.17 40.97
C ASP A 434 -18.52 34.33 41.11
N CYS A 435 -18.07 35.38 41.83
CA CYS A 435 -16.66 35.68 42.12
C CYS A 435 -16.09 34.89 43.31
N GLN A 436 -16.89 34.04 43.97
CA GLN A 436 -16.37 33.09 44.96
C GLN A 436 -16.11 31.73 44.28
N ALA A 437 -14.84 31.35 44.25
CA ALA A 437 -14.42 30.02 43.81
C ALA A 437 -15.01 28.93 44.72
N PRO A 438 -15.59 27.85 44.17
CA PRO A 438 -15.57 26.56 44.86
C PRO A 438 -14.30 25.79 44.48
N GLU A 439 -13.78 25.05 45.46
CA GLU A 439 -12.55 24.26 45.45
C GLU A 439 -12.34 23.34 44.23
N PRO A 440 -11.07 23.01 43.89
CA PRO A 440 -10.73 22.13 42.77
C PRO A 440 -11.25 20.71 43.01
N ARG A 441 -11.87 20.10 41.99
CA ARG A 441 -12.20 18.66 42.01
C ARG A 441 -11.03 17.86 41.46
N LEU A 442 -10.64 16.85 42.25
CA LEU A 442 -9.72 15.74 41.96
C LEU A 442 -10.13 14.92 40.74
#